data_AF-A0A7S0CYE7-F1
#
_entry.id   AF-A0A7S0CYE7-F1
#
_cell.length_a   1.000
_cell.length_b   1.000
_cell.length_c   1.000
_cell.angle_alpha   90.00
_cell.angle_beta   90.00
_cell.angle_gamma   90.00
#
_symmetry.space_group_name_H-M   'P 1'
#
loop_
_entity.id
_entity.type
_entity.pdbx_description
1 polymer ?
#
loop_
_entity_poly.entity_id
_entity_poly.type
_entity_poly.pdbx_seq_one_letter_code
_entity_poly.pdbx_strand_id
1 'polypeptide(L)'
;MAELFTPAGQVAKVVFERACNFLRHGVVPVGVLDGVPPPEKVQRFGLLTAAGAGGGDFRGLGEVASKVLAALGLQTVEAPGEAEATCAALNARGLVDACATGDGDALLFGATTVFKTLKLYADNPELS
;
A
#
# COMPACT_ATOMS: atom_id res chain seq x y z
N MET A 1 -6.41 19.91 -16.22
CA MET A 1 -7.68 19.27 -15.78
C MET A 1 -7.90 17.88 -16.40
N ALA A 2 -7.48 17.59 -17.63
CA ALA A 2 -7.67 16.27 -18.26
C ALA A 2 -6.90 15.11 -17.59
N GLU A 3 -5.74 15.38 -16.96
CA GLU A 3 -4.89 14.34 -16.37
C GLU A 3 -5.51 13.61 -15.16
N LEU A 4 -6.39 14.28 -14.40
CA LEU A 4 -7.07 13.71 -13.23
C LEU A 4 -8.12 12.64 -13.58
N PHE A 5 -8.59 12.61 -14.84
CA PHE A 5 -9.56 11.62 -15.31
C PHE A 5 -8.89 10.34 -15.83
N THR A 6 -7.56 10.27 -15.82
CA THR A 6 -6.82 9.05 -16.14
C THR A 6 -6.71 8.14 -14.91
N PRO A 7 -6.55 6.81 -15.08
CA PRO A 7 -6.31 5.90 -13.96
C PRO A 7 -5.11 6.32 -13.09
N ALA A 8 -4.03 6.79 -13.72
CA ALA A 8 -2.86 7.33 -13.02
C ALA A 8 -3.20 8.58 -12.20
N GLY A 9 -3.96 9.52 -12.77
CA GLY A 9 -4.40 10.73 -12.07
C GLY A 9 -5.31 10.43 -10.88
N GLN A 10 -6.19 9.45 -11.00
CA GLN A 10 -7.05 8.99 -9.91
C GLN A 10 -6.23 8.36 -8.77
N VAL A 11 -5.27 7.49 -9.11
CA VAL A 11 -4.35 6.89 -8.11
C VAL A 11 -3.54 7.98 -7.41
N ALA A 12 -2.95 8.90 -8.18
CA ALA A 12 -2.18 10.00 -7.61
C ALA A 12 -3.00 10.83 -6.62
N LYS A 13 -4.24 11.18 -6.99
CA LYS A 13 -5.16 11.93 -6.12
C LYS A 13 -5.46 11.15 -4.84
N VAL A 14 -5.87 9.89 -4.95
CA VAL A 14 -6.26 9.07 -3.78
C VAL A 14 -5.07 8.86 -2.83
N VAL A 15 -3.89 8.56 -3.37
CA VAL A 15 -2.67 8.36 -2.57
C VAL A 15 -2.28 9.67 -1.87
N PHE A 16 -2.30 10.79 -2.59
CA PHE A 16 -2.00 12.10 -2.01
C PHE A 16 -2.97 12.47 -0.87
N GLU A 17 -4.28 12.36 -1.11
CA GLU A 17 -5.31 12.69 -0.11
C GLU A 17 -5.18 11.81 1.13
N ARG A 18 -4.97 10.50 0.95
CA ARG A 18 -4.80 9.57 2.06
C ARG A 18 -3.51 9.81 2.83
N ALA A 19 -2.39 9.99 2.15
CA ALA A 19 -1.10 10.27 2.79
C ALA A 19 -1.15 11.55 3.62
N CYS A 20 -1.70 12.64 3.05
CA CYS A 20 -1.94 13.88 3.79
C CYS A 20 -2.84 13.68 5.00
N ASN A 21 -3.88 12.86 4.88
CA ASN A 21 -4.77 12.55 5.99
C ASN A 21 -4.05 11.78 7.11
N PHE A 22 -3.26 10.75 6.79
CA PHE A 22 -2.43 10.06 7.78
C PHE A 22 -1.49 11.02 8.51
N LEU A 23 -0.77 11.85 7.76
CA LEU A 23 0.16 12.82 8.31
C LEU A 23 -0.51 13.83 9.25
N ARG A 24 -1.72 14.29 8.93
CA ARG A 24 -2.51 15.19 9.79
C ARG A 24 -2.84 14.58 11.16
N HIS A 25 -2.98 13.26 11.23
CA HIS A 25 -3.23 12.53 12.47
C HIS A 25 -1.95 12.01 13.14
N GLY A 26 -0.77 12.45 12.68
CA GLY A 26 0.51 12.02 13.24
C GLY A 26 0.92 10.60 12.84
N VAL A 27 0.24 9.99 11.87
CA VAL A 27 0.58 8.67 11.33
C VAL A 27 1.51 8.86 10.14
N VAL A 28 2.70 8.27 10.19
CA VAL A 28 3.66 8.30 9.09
C VAL A 28 3.52 7.02 8.27
N PRO A 29 2.89 7.06 7.08
CA PRO A 29 2.73 5.86 6.26
C PRO A 29 4.04 5.48 5.57
N VAL A 30 4.31 4.18 5.48
CA VAL A 30 5.34 3.60 4.63
C VAL A 30 4.66 2.78 3.54
N GLY A 31 4.93 3.11 2.28
CA GLY A 31 4.36 2.37 1.16
C GLY A 31 5.12 1.06 0.92
N VAL A 32 4.42 -0.04 0.70
CA VAL A 32 5.03 -1.31 0.26
C VAL A 32 4.38 -1.70 -1.06
N LEU A 33 5.18 -1.84 -2.10
CA LEU A 33 4.75 -2.27 -3.43
C LEU A 33 5.02 -3.76 -3.60
N ASP A 34 4.10 -4.46 -4.27
CA ASP A 34 4.28 -5.87 -4.61
C ASP A 34 5.47 -6.07 -5.58
N GLY A 35 6.22 -7.13 -5.33
CA GLY A 35 7.28 -7.62 -6.18
C GLY A 35 6.83 -8.76 -7.09
N VAL A 36 7.77 -9.63 -7.43
CA VAL A 36 7.50 -10.79 -8.30
C VAL A 36 6.88 -11.90 -7.44
N PRO A 37 5.62 -12.32 -7.69
CA PRO A 37 4.98 -13.37 -6.91
C PRO A 37 5.75 -14.71 -6.99
N PRO A 38 5.79 -15.48 -5.89
CA PRO A 38 6.47 -16.76 -5.87
C PRO A 38 5.83 -17.77 -6.84
N PRO A 39 6.64 -18.67 -7.45
CA PRO A 39 6.20 -19.55 -8.53
C PRO A 39 5.09 -20.53 -8.14
N GLU A 40 5.00 -20.89 -6.87
CA GLU A 40 3.96 -21.79 -6.33
C GLU A 40 2.56 -21.14 -6.35
N LYS A 41 2.48 -19.81 -6.19
CA LYS A 41 1.22 -19.05 -6.24
C LYS A 41 0.72 -18.89 -7.68
N VAL A 42 1.64 -18.79 -8.63
CA VAL A 42 1.36 -18.69 -10.09
C VAL A 42 0.57 -19.90 -10.58
N GLN A 43 0.95 -21.11 -10.15
CA GLN A 43 0.26 -22.35 -10.52
C GLN A 43 -1.12 -22.50 -9.88
N ARG A 44 -1.27 -22.07 -8.61
CA ARG A 44 -2.50 -22.29 -7.83
C ARG A 44 -3.64 -21.34 -8.20
N PHE A 45 -3.33 -20.15 -8.70
CA PHE A 45 -4.31 -19.14 -9.14
C PHE A 45 -4.54 -19.12 -10.65
N GLY A 46 -4.04 -20.11 -11.42
CA GLY A 46 -4.26 -20.19 -12.87
C GLY A 46 -3.67 -19.00 -13.64
N LEU A 47 -2.62 -18.40 -13.09
CA LEU A 47 -2.03 -17.18 -13.60
C LEU A 47 -0.98 -17.50 -14.65
N LEU A 48 -1.23 -17.09 -15.90
CA LEU A 48 -0.47 -17.50 -17.09
C LEU A 48 0.99 -17.03 -17.09
N THR A 49 1.39 -16.16 -16.17
CA THR A 49 2.77 -15.66 -16.02
C THR A 49 3.05 -15.34 -14.55
N ALA A 50 4.34 -15.32 -14.16
CA ALA A 50 4.80 -14.81 -12.86
C ALA A 50 4.54 -13.30 -12.66
N ALA A 51 3.72 -12.69 -13.52
CA ALA A 51 3.33 -11.28 -13.52
C ALA A 51 1.86 -11.10 -13.13
N GLY A 52 1.29 -11.95 -12.29
CA GLY A 52 0.03 -11.57 -11.68
C GLY A 52 -0.14 -11.99 -10.24
N ALA A 53 -0.15 -10.95 -9.42
CA ALA A 53 -1.41 -10.44 -8.88
C ALA A 53 -1.81 -9.07 -9.48
N GLY A 54 -1.04 -8.49 -10.42
CA GLY A 54 -1.39 -7.26 -11.14
C GLY A 54 -0.67 -7.17 -12.47
N GLY A 55 -1.40 -7.31 -13.58
CA GLY A 55 -0.86 -7.11 -14.94
C GLY A 55 -0.26 -5.71 -15.09
N GLY A 56 0.62 -5.51 -16.08
CA GLY A 56 1.53 -4.34 -16.21
C GLY A 56 0.96 -2.95 -15.88
N ASP A 57 -0.34 -2.72 -16.12
CA ASP A 57 -1.03 -1.50 -15.71
C ASP A 57 -1.00 -1.25 -14.18
N PHE A 58 -1.20 -2.29 -13.35
CA PHE A 58 -1.13 -2.17 -11.89
C PHE A 58 0.26 -1.81 -11.38
N ARG A 59 1.32 -2.36 -12.00
CA ARG A 59 2.70 -1.99 -11.65
C ARG A 59 2.99 -0.53 -11.99
N GLY A 60 2.52 -0.06 -13.16
CA GLY A 60 2.61 1.35 -13.54
C GLY A 60 1.85 2.27 -12.59
N LEU A 61 0.68 1.86 -12.09
CA LEU A 61 -0.05 2.61 -11.06
C LEU A 61 0.68 2.61 -9.71
N GLY A 62 1.34 1.52 -9.33
CA GLY A 62 2.19 1.45 -8.15
C GLY A 62 3.37 2.43 -8.21
N GLU A 63 3.99 2.59 -9.37
CA GLU A 63 5.03 3.60 -9.58
C GLU A 63 4.51 5.03 -9.42
N VAL A 64 3.29 5.31 -9.89
CA VAL A 64 2.65 6.62 -9.69
C VAL A 64 2.43 6.87 -8.19
N ALA A 65 1.93 5.87 -7.46
CA ALA A 65 1.77 5.97 -6.01
C ALA A 65 3.11 6.24 -5.30
N SER A 66 4.17 5.53 -5.67
CA SER A 66 5.52 5.75 -5.11
C SER A 66 6.04 7.15 -5.41
N LYS A 67 5.87 7.67 -6.63
CA LYS A 67 6.26 9.05 -6.97
C LYS A 67 5.53 10.09 -6.11
N VAL A 68 4.24 9.91 -5.87
CA VAL A 68 3.46 10.80 -5.01
C VAL A 68 3.93 10.74 -3.56
N LEU A 69 4.17 9.54 -3.02
CA LEU A 69 4.68 9.36 -1.66
C LEU A 69 6.08 9.97 -1.51
N ALA A 70 6.97 9.74 -2.48
CA ALA A 70 8.31 10.32 -2.48
C ALA A 70 8.28 11.85 -2.53
N ALA A 71 7.35 12.45 -3.30
CA ALA A 71 7.16 13.90 -3.34
C ALA A 71 6.66 14.48 -1.99
N LEU A 72 5.97 13.66 -1.18
CA LEU A 72 5.57 14.00 0.20
C LEU A 72 6.66 13.72 1.24
N GLY A 73 7.83 13.22 0.83
CA GLY A 73 8.91 12.82 1.74
C GLY A 73 8.69 11.49 2.45
N LEU A 74 7.75 10.66 1.95
CA LEU A 74 7.40 9.36 2.51
C LEU A 74 8.17 8.24 1.81
N GLN A 75 8.55 7.21 2.58
CA GLN A 75 9.32 6.09 2.05
C GLN A 75 8.43 5.03 1.39
N THR A 76 8.95 4.44 0.31
CA THR A 76 8.36 3.26 -0.32
C THR A 76 9.36 2.13 -0.46
N VAL A 77 8.93 0.90 -0.21
CA VAL A 77 9.74 -0.32 -0.30
C VAL A 77 9.13 -1.26 -1.34
N GLU A 78 9.96 -1.88 -2.18
CA GLU A 78 9.52 -2.96 -3.08
C GLU A 78 9.69 -4.31 -2.36
N ALA A 79 8.62 -5.09 -2.27
CA ALA A 79 8.66 -6.43 -1.71
C ALA A 79 9.39 -7.39 -2.65
N PRO A 80 10.07 -8.45 -2.15
CA PRO A 80 10.60 -9.50 -3.01
C PRO A 80 9.50 -10.37 -3.62
N GLY A 81 8.32 -10.41 -2.98
CA GLY A 81 7.14 -11.14 -3.41
C GLY A 81 5.89 -10.35 -3.06
N GLU A 82 5.16 -10.74 -2.03
CA GLU A 82 3.94 -10.05 -1.62
C GLU A 82 4.23 -8.89 -0.66
N ALA A 83 3.55 -7.77 -0.88
CA ALA A 83 3.61 -6.60 -0.02
C ALA A 83 3.20 -6.95 1.41
N GLU A 84 2.17 -7.79 1.61
CA GLU A 84 1.70 -8.20 2.94
C GLU A 84 2.76 -8.95 3.75
N ALA A 85 3.53 -9.83 3.10
CA ALA A 85 4.61 -10.55 3.75
C ALA A 85 5.72 -9.58 4.22
N THR A 86 6.01 -8.56 3.42
CA THR A 86 7.00 -7.54 3.76
C THR A 86 6.48 -6.63 4.88
N CYS A 87 5.23 -6.18 4.81
CA CYS A 87 4.57 -5.43 5.89
C CYS A 87 4.60 -6.21 7.21
N ALA A 88 4.21 -7.48 7.19
CA ALA A 88 4.24 -8.36 8.36
C ALA A 88 5.65 -8.50 8.94
N ALA A 89 6.67 -8.67 8.09
CA ALA A 89 8.06 -8.74 8.52
C ALA A 89 8.56 -7.44 9.16
N LEU A 90 8.16 -6.28 8.62
CA LEU A 90 8.48 -4.97 9.22
C LEU A 90 7.84 -4.82 10.60
N ASN A 91 6.57 -5.23 10.73
CA ASN A 91 5.84 -5.16 11.99
C ASN A 91 6.42 -6.12 13.04
N ALA A 92 6.68 -7.37 12.67
CA ALA A 92 7.29 -8.37 13.54
C ALA A 92 8.70 -7.98 14.02
N ARG A 93 9.43 -7.17 13.23
CA ARG A 93 10.75 -6.61 13.60
C ARG A 93 10.67 -5.32 14.42
N GLY A 94 9.47 -4.80 14.68
CA GLY A 94 9.27 -3.53 15.39
C GLY A 94 9.71 -2.29 14.60
N LEU A 95 9.81 -2.39 13.26
CA LEU A 95 10.14 -1.25 12.40
C LEU A 95 8.91 -0.40 12.06
N VAL A 96 7.71 -0.99 12.15
CA VAL A 96 6.42 -0.30 12.03
C VAL A 96 5.47 -0.77 13.12
N ASP A 97 4.59 0.12 13.58
CA ASP A 97 3.64 -0.18 14.66
C ASP A 97 2.54 -1.16 14.22
N ALA A 98 2.11 -1.08 12.97
CA ALA A 98 1.04 -1.91 12.42
C ALA A 98 1.06 -1.99 10.89
N CYS A 99 0.42 -3.03 10.36
CA CYS A 99 0.13 -3.19 8.93
C CYS A 99 -1.27 -2.67 8.59
N ALA A 100 -1.38 -1.78 7.61
CA ALA A 100 -2.66 -1.31 7.10
C ALA A 100 -3.03 -2.08 5.82
N THR A 101 -3.81 -3.16 5.95
CA THR A 101 -4.28 -3.94 4.80
C THR A 101 -5.71 -4.43 4.98
N GLY A 102 -6.47 -4.51 3.88
CA GLY A 102 -7.83 -5.08 3.88
C GLY A 102 -7.86 -6.60 3.94
N ASP A 103 -6.77 -7.27 3.54
CA ASP A 103 -6.67 -8.72 3.52
C ASP A 103 -6.10 -9.27 4.83
N GLY A 104 -6.36 -10.55 5.09
CA GLY A 104 -5.96 -11.21 6.33
C GLY A 104 -4.58 -11.87 6.27
N ASP A 105 -3.92 -11.88 5.11
CA ASP A 105 -2.72 -12.70 4.91
C ASP A 105 -1.52 -12.12 5.69
N ALA A 106 -1.49 -10.81 5.95
CA ALA A 106 -0.52 -10.19 6.86
C ALA A 106 -0.46 -10.87 8.25
N LEU A 107 -1.60 -11.34 8.80
CA LEU A 107 -1.61 -12.09 10.06
C LEU A 107 -0.97 -13.48 9.89
N LEU A 108 -1.21 -14.14 8.75
CA LEU A 108 -0.61 -15.45 8.43
C LEU A 108 0.91 -15.35 8.25
N PHE A 109 1.39 -14.22 7.74
CA PHE A 109 2.83 -13.92 7.63
C PHE A 109 3.48 -13.48 8.95
N GLY A 110 2.70 -13.33 10.03
CA GLY A 110 3.23 -13.05 11.37
C GLY A 110 3.18 -11.58 11.79
N ALA A 111 2.35 -10.74 11.18
CA ALA A 111 2.07 -9.40 11.69
C ALA A 111 1.44 -9.48 13.09
N THR A 112 1.93 -8.66 14.03
CA THR A 112 1.40 -8.58 15.39
C THR A 112 0.20 -7.63 15.48
N THR A 113 0.13 -6.64 14.59
CA THR A 113 -0.95 -5.64 14.58
C THR A 113 -1.35 -5.32 13.15
N VAL A 114 -2.63 -5.56 12.83
CA VAL A 114 -3.19 -5.34 11.48
C VAL A 114 -4.46 -4.48 11.58
N PHE A 115 -4.51 -3.41 10.81
CA PHE A 115 -5.67 -2.56 10.67
C PHE A 115 -6.39 -2.82 9.34
N LYS A 116 -7.57 -3.46 9.43
CA LYS A 116 -8.38 -3.83 8.26
C LYS A 116 -9.01 -2.65 7.52
N THR A 117 -9.39 -1.63 8.27
CA THR A 117 -10.05 -0.44 7.73
C THR A 117 -9.54 0.77 8.48
N LEU A 118 -8.56 1.46 7.88
CA LEU A 118 -8.10 2.75 8.37
C LEU A 118 -8.84 3.86 7.62
N LYS A 119 -9.96 4.28 8.20
CA LYS A 119 -10.63 5.53 7.84
C LYS A 119 -10.32 6.54 8.93
N LEU A 120 -9.34 7.39 8.68
CA LEU A 120 -9.09 8.54 9.53
C LEU A 120 -10.06 9.64 9.11
N TYR A 121 -10.90 10.08 10.03
CA TYR A 121 -11.75 11.23 9.83
C TYR A 121 -11.00 12.43 10.37
N ALA A 122 -10.77 13.44 9.53
CA ALA A 122 -10.41 14.75 10.05
C ALA A 122 -11.65 15.27 10.78
N ASP A 123 -11.64 15.23 12.12
CA ASP A 123 -12.63 15.97 12.89
C ASP A 123 -12.53 17.43 12.45
N ASN A 124 -13.66 18.01 12.10
CA ASN A 124 -13.74 19.43 11.78
C ASN A 124 -13.50 20.18 13.10
N PRO A 125 -12.37 20.87 13.29
CA PRO A 125 -12.04 21.51 14.58
C PRO A 125 -13.01 22.66 14.96
N GLU A 126 -14.01 22.96 14.11
CA GLU A 126 -15.04 23.99 14.34
C GLU A 126 -16.33 23.44 15.00
N LEU A 127 -16.37 22.17 15.42
CA LEU A 127 -17.57 21.55 16.01
C LEU A 127 -17.39 20.98 17.44
N SER A 128 -16.43 21.48 18.22
CA SER A 128 -16.32 21.18 19.66
C SER A 128 -16.68 22.36 20.55
#